data_AF-A0A1H7X8B6-F1
#
_entry.id   AF-A0A1H7X8B6-F1
#
_cell.length_a   1.000
_cell.length_b   1.000
_cell.length_c   1.000
_cell.angle_alpha   90.00
_cell.angle_beta   90.00
_cell.angle_gamma   90.00
#
_symmetry.space_group_name_H-M   'P 1'
#
loop_
_entity.id
_entity.type
_entity.pdbx_description
1 polymer ?
#
loop_
_entity_poly.entity_id
_entity_poly.type
_entity_poly.pdbx_seq_one_letter_code
_entity_poly.pdbx_strand_id
1 'polypeptide(L)' 'MRIHLLSGASALALGACAYEPAPLPVVAAQKATTDTTVSAAIGYQDPLAGYTYREPTGPRDWRTVNEEQSEGN' A
#
# COMPACT_ATOMS: atom_id res chain seq x y z
N MET A 1 -26.94 -8.03 36.20
CA MET A 1 -27.40 -7.45 34.91
C MET A 1 -27.78 -5.96 35.00
N ARG A 2 -28.68 -5.55 35.91
CA ARG A 2 -29.16 -4.15 35.99
C ARG A 2 -28.06 -3.10 36.25
N ILE A 3 -27.07 -3.44 37.09
CA ILE A 3 -25.96 -2.52 37.45
C ILE A 3 -25.00 -2.27 36.27
N HIS A 4 -24.78 -3.28 35.40
CA HIS A 4 -23.91 -3.12 34.24
C HIS A 4 -24.53 -2.20 33.18
N LEU A 5 -25.85 -2.26 33.01
CA LEU A 5 -26.59 -1.36 32.11
C LEU A 5 -26.51 0.10 32.58
N LEU A 6 -26.65 0.32 33.89
CA LEU A 6 -26.53 1.64 34.50
C LEU A 6 -25.10 2.20 34.39
N SER A 7 -24.09 1.36 34.58
CA SER A 7 -22.67 1.75 34.45
C SER A 7 -22.34 2.17 33.00
N GLY A 8 -22.79 1.39 32.01
CA GLY A 8 -22.58 1.71 30.59
C GLY A 8 -23.30 3.00 30.15
N ALA A 9 -24.53 3.21 30.62
CA ALA A 9 -25.28 4.43 30.31
C ALA A 9 -24.61 5.70 30.87
N SER A 10 -24.07 5.62 32.09
CA SER A 10 -23.36 6.74 32.72
C SER A 10 -22.06 7.11 31.97
N ALA A 11 -21.31 6.12 31.48
CA ALA A 11 -20.09 6.38 30.71
C ALA A 11 -20.38 7.10 29.38
N LEU A 12 -21.47 6.73 28.70
CA LEU A 12 -21.90 7.39 27.45
C LEU A 12 -22.39 8.83 27.71
N ALA A 13 -23.16 9.04 28.78
CA ALA A 13 -23.65 10.37 29.15
C ALA A 13 -22.49 11.32 29.53
N LEU A 14 -21.49 10.84 30.25
CA LEU A 14 -20.32 11.64 30.63
C LEU A 14 -19.39 11.91 29.43
N GLY A 15 -19.23 10.95 28.51
CA GLY A 15 -18.46 11.14 27.28
C GLY A 15 -19.08 12.16 26.32
N ALA A 16 -20.42 12.24 26.26
CA ALA A 16 -21.13 13.22 25.44
C ALA A 16 -21.04 14.67 25.97
N CYS A 17 -20.70 14.83 27.25
CA CYS A 17 -20.52 16.13 27.90
C CYS A 17 -19.06 16.58 27.99
N ALA A 18 -18.12 15.85 27.37
CA ALA A 18 -16.72 16.25 27.32
C ALA A 18 -16.61 17.59 26.56
N TYR A 19 -16.07 18.61 27.25
CA TYR A 19 -15.84 19.94 26.68
C TYR A 19 -14.82 19.92 25.55
N GLU A 20 -13.87 18.98 25.62
CA GLU A 20 -12.82 18.83 24.63
C GLU A 20 -13.32 18.00 23.44
N PRO A 21 -13.34 18.57 22.22
CA PRO A 21 -13.69 17.82 21.02
C PRO A 21 -12.76 16.62 20.85
N ALA A 22 -13.30 15.49 20.39
CA ALA A 22 -12.48 14.35 20.02
C ALA A 22 -11.38 14.80 19.04
N PRO A 23 -10.12 14.40 19.27
CA PRO A 23 -9.02 14.82 18.42
C PRO A 23 -9.30 14.37 16.99
N LEU A 24 -9.19 15.30 16.05
CA LEU A 24 -9.29 14.99 14.64
C LEU A 24 -8.20 13.96 14.27
N PRO A 25 -8.46 13.06 13.30
CA PRO A 25 -7.45 12.12 12.85
C PRO A 25 -6.20 12.87 12.38
N VAL A 26 -5.02 12.25 12.57
CA VAL A 26 -3.74 12.81 12.13
C VAL A 26 -3.70 12.79 10.60
N VAL A 27 -4.11 13.91 9.98
CA VAL A 27 -4.14 14.09 8.51
C VAL A 27 -2.82 14.63 7.95
N ALA A 28 -1.75 14.71 8.75
CA ALA A 28 -0.49 15.31 8.34
C ALA A 28 0.10 14.64 7.09
N ALA A 29 0.08 13.30 7.02
CA ALA A 29 0.54 12.55 5.85
C ALA A 29 -0.34 12.78 4.61
N GLN A 30 -1.65 13.00 4.78
CA GLN A 30 -2.59 13.24 3.69
C GLN A 30 -2.45 14.67 3.15
N LYS A 31 -2.20 15.64 4.04
CA LYS A 31 -1.91 17.04 3.67
C LYS A 31 -0.62 17.13 2.86
N ALA A 32 0.41 16.36 3.19
CA ALA A 32 1.67 16.34 2.44
C ALA A 32 1.49 15.91 0.96
N THR A 33 0.57 15.00 0.66
CA THR A 33 0.24 14.60 -0.72
C THR A 33 -0.40 15.73 -1.54
N THR A 34 -1.18 16.59 -0.89
CA THR A 34 -1.84 17.74 -1.53
C THR A 34 -0.99 19.02 -1.51
N ASP A 35 0.06 19.05 -0.69
CA ASP A 35 0.94 20.21 -0.56
C ASP A 35 1.89 20.26 -1.75
N THR A 36 1.65 21.19 -2.67
CA THR A 36 2.47 21.42 -3.86
C THR A 36 3.89 21.91 -3.54
N THR A 37 4.19 22.27 -2.29
CA THR A 37 5.55 22.61 -1.85
C THR A 37 6.38 21.37 -1.51
N VAL A 38 5.74 20.24 -1.18
CA VAL A 38 6.37 18.95 -0.86
C VAL A 38 6.23 17.96 -2.02
N SER A 39 5.06 17.96 -2.67
CA SER A 39 4.79 17.20 -3.87
C SER A 39 5.32 17.98 -5.07
N ALA A 40 6.56 17.68 -5.47
CA ALA A 40 7.07 18.16 -6.75
C ALA A 40 6.08 17.75 -7.85
N ALA A 41 5.80 18.65 -8.80
CA ALA A 41 5.05 18.29 -9.99
C ALA A 41 5.88 17.25 -10.76
N ILE A 42 5.64 15.97 -10.50
CA ILE A 42 6.19 14.88 -11.28
C ILE A 42 5.47 14.99 -12.63
N GLY A 43 6.11 15.71 -13.55
CA GLY A 43 5.68 15.74 -14.94
C GLY A 43 5.56 14.31 -15.42
N TYR A 44 4.48 14.00 -16.13
CA TYR A 44 4.25 12.67 -16.68
C TYR A 44 5.51 12.14 -17.35
N GLN A 45 6.01 11.01 -16.87
CA GLN A 45 7.08 10.25 -17.50
C GLN A 45 6.42 9.10 -18.25
N ASP A 46 6.81 8.92 -19.51
CA ASP A 46 6.36 7.77 -20.30
C ASP A 46 6.89 6.48 -19.64
N PRO A 47 6.00 5.61 -19.12
CA PRO A 47 6.42 4.36 -18.47
C PRO A 47 7.06 3.37 -19.46
N LEU A 48 6.91 3.60 -20.76
CA LEU A 48 7.53 2.81 -21.83
C LEU A 48 8.77 3.49 -22.42
N ALA A 49 9.24 4.61 -21.85
CA ALA A 49 10.47 5.24 -22.29
C ALA A 49 11.64 4.24 -22.20
N GLY A 50 12.24 3.93 -23.35
CA GLY A 50 13.33 2.94 -23.45
C GLY A 50 12.90 1.47 -23.41
N TYR A 51 11.59 1.19 -23.38
CA TYR A 51 11.10 -0.18 -23.46
C TYR A 51 11.43 -0.78 -24.84
N THR A 52 12.15 -1.90 -24.83
CA THR A 52 12.39 -2.72 -26.01
C THR A 52 11.70 -4.06 -25.78
N TYR A 53 10.70 -4.35 -26.61
CA TYR A 53 10.00 -5.63 -26.59
C TYR A 53 10.97 -6.77 -26.89
N ARG A 54 10.89 -7.83 -26.08
CA ARG A 54 11.52 -9.12 -26.36
C ARG A 54 10.44 -10.17 -26.37
N GLU A 55 10.33 -10.88 -27.49
CA GLU A 55 9.51 -12.08 -27.57
C GLU A 55 9.90 -13.02 -26.43
N PRO A 56 8.93 -13.63 -25.73
CA PRO A 56 9.20 -14.80 -24.90
C PRO A 56 9.84 -15.85 -25.80
N THR A 57 11.17 -15.94 -25.79
CA THR A 57 11.84 -17.14 -26.25
C THR A 57 11.35 -18.22 -25.32
N GLY A 58 10.52 -19.13 -25.82
CA GLY A 58 10.07 -20.27 -25.03
C GLY A 58 11.26 -20.96 -24.35
N PRO A 59 11.05 -21.68 -23.25
CA PRO A 59 12.13 -22.44 -22.63
C PRO A 59 12.83 -23.26 -23.73
N ARG A 60 14.17 -23.20 -23.77
CA ARG A 60 14.96 -24.06 -24.66
C ARG A 60 14.48 -25.50 -24.46
N ASP A 61 14.43 -26.30 -25.53
CA ASP A 61 14.06 -27.71 -25.39
C ASP A 61 14.99 -28.38 -24.37
N TRP A 62 14.40 -28.90 -23.31
CA TRP A 62 15.14 -29.44 -22.17
C TRP A 62 15.99 -30.65 -22.58
N ARG A 63 15.61 -31.38 -23.64
CA ARG A 63 16.39 -32.50 -24.17
C ARG A 63 17.74 -32.04 -24.71
N THR A 64 17.75 -30.96 -25.49
CA THR A 64 18.99 -30.36 -26.03
C THR A 64 19.91 -29.90 -24.90
N VAL A 65 19.36 -29.28 -23.86
CA VAL A 65 20.14 -28.85 -22.69
C VAL A 65 20.76 -30.05 -21.95
N ASN A 66 20.01 -31.15 -21.81
CA ASN A 66 20.52 -32.36 -21.17
C ASN A 66 21.65 -33.04 -21.96
N GLU A 67 21.58 -33.04 -23.29
CA GLU A 67 22.67 -33.55 -24.14
C GLU A 67 23.93 -32.70 -23.99
N GLU A 68 23.81 -31.37 -24.05
CA GLU A 68 24.92 -30.41 -23.83
C GLU A 68 25.59 -30.57 -22.46
N GLN A 69 24.84 -30.96 -21.43
CA GLN A 69 25.32 -31.14 -20.06
C GLN A 69 25.76 -32.58 -19.75
N SER A 70 25.61 -33.52 -20.69
CA SER A 70 26.05 -34.88 -20.46
C SER A 70 27.59 -34.95 -20.48
N GLU A 71 28.18 -35.49 -19.41
CA GLU A 71 29.65 -35.59 -19.23
C GLU A 71 30.31 -36.61 -20.18
N GLY A 72 29.58 -37.12 -21.18
CA GLY A 72 30.03 -38.14 -22.12
C GLY A 72 30.70 -37.51 -23.34
N ASN A 73 31.95 -37.10 -23.21
CA ASN A 73 32.87 -36.92 -24.33
C ASN A 73 34.09 -37.84 -24.15
#